data_AF-Q0ICC5-F1
#
_entry.id   AF-Q0ICC5-F1
#
_cell.length_a   1.000
_cell.length_b   1.000
_cell.length_c   1.000
_cell.angle_alpha   90.00
_cell.angle_beta   90.00
_cell.angle_gamma   90.00
#
_symmetry.space_group_name_H-M   'P 1'
#
loop_
_entity.id
_entity.type
_entity.pdbx_description
1 polymer ?
#
loop_
_entity_poly.entity_id
_entity_poly.type
_entity_poly.pdbx_seq_one_letter_code
_entity_poly.pdbx_strand_id
1 'polypeptide(L)'
;MSEVSKFEFYNDISLSNKEYTIGIALALTLGWCGVHRFWLGDSKGGFIYLIFFWTLLPFIFSIVDAICMKRTCKKINNDHAVDAFKKYSEAGLPI
;
A
#
# COMPACT_ATOMS: atom_id res chain seq x y z
N MET A 1 16.49 -17.71 21.73
CA MET A 1 16.00 -17.63 20.34
C MET A 1 14.62 -18.27 20.32
N SER A 2 13.54 -17.51 20.33
CA SER A 2 12.21 -18.13 20.24
C SER A 2 11.83 -18.24 18.77
N GLU A 3 11.69 -19.46 18.24
CA GLU A 3 11.15 -19.70 16.89
C GLU A 3 9.82 -18.95 16.66
N VAL A 4 9.07 -18.74 17.74
CA VAL A 4 7.83 -17.93 17.79
C VAL A 4 8.06 -16.48 17.34
N SER A 5 9.13 -15.82 17.78
CA SER A 5 9.43 -14.42 17.40
C SER A 5 9.68 -14.26 15.91
N LYS A 6 10.45 -15.19 15.34
CA LYS A 6 10.78 -15.24 13.92
C LYS A 6 9.53 -15.54 13.08
N PHE A 7 8.69 -16.46 13.54
CA PHE A 7 7.40 -16.74 12.92
C PHE A 7 6.50 -15.50 12.89
N GLU A 8 6.40 -14.78 14.01
CA GLU A 8 5.57 -13.59 14.11
C GLU A 8 6.05 -12.46 13.20
N PHE A 9 7.37 -12.26 13.09
CA PHE A 9 7.97 -11.33 12.12
C PHE A 9 7.63 -11.69 10.66
N TYR A 10 7.80 -12.95 10.26
CA TYR A 10 7.46 -13.38 8.90
C TYR A 10 5.96 -13.24 8.62
N ASN A 11 5.11 -13.50 9.61
CA ASN A 11 3.68 -13.35 9.49
C ASN A 11 3.25 -11.87 9.34
N ASP A 12 3.89 -10.94 10.05
CA ASP A 12 3.62 -9.50 9.93
C ASP A 12 3.98 -8.97 8.52
N ILE A 13 5.12 -9.41 7.96
CA ILE A 13 5.53 -9.05 6.60
C ILE A 13 4.60 -9.67 5.55
N SER A 14 4.21 -10.93 5.72
CA SER A 14 3.35 -11.61 4.75
C SER A 14 1.95 -11.01 4.73
N LEU A 15 1.39 -10.65 5.89
CA LEU A 15 0.07 -10.03 6.02
C LEU A 15 0.03 -8.57 5.56
N SER A 16 1.13 -7.83 5.73
CA SER A 16 1.22 -6.42 5.31
C SER A 16 1.50 -6.24 3.82
N ASN A 17 1.77 -7.33 3.08
CA ASN A 17 2.08 -7.29 1.66
C ASN A 17 0.84 -6.88 0.83
N LYS A 18 0.96 -5.79 0.09
CA LYS A 18 -0.08 -5.33 -0.83
C LYS A 18 0.15 -5.87 -2.23
N GLU A 19 -0.84 -6.60 -2.75
CA GLU A 19 -0.81 -7.07 -4.14
C GLU A 19 -1.18 -5.96 -5.12
N TYR A 20 -0.31 -5.74 -6.12
CA TYR A 20 -0.53 -4.71 -7.13
C TYR A 20 -1.78 -4.97 -7.99
N THR A 21 -2.18 -6.24 -8.17
CA THR A 21 -3.38 -6.61 -8.93
C THR A 21 -4.64 -6.02 -8.29
N ILE A 22 -4.75 -6.07 -6.96
CA ILE A 22 -5.85 -5.47 -6.20
C ILE A 22 -5.83 -3.95 -6.38
N GLY A 23 -4.65 -3.33 -6.30
CA GLY A 23 -4.49 -1.90 -6.55
C GLY A 23 -4.93 -1.47 -7.94
N ILE A 24 -4.58 -2.24 -8.99
CA ILE A 24 -5.00 -1.98 -10.37
C ILE A 24 -6.52 -2.12 -10.51
N ALA A 25 -7.10 -3.19 -9.96
CA ALA A 25 -8.55 -3.41 -9.99
C ALA A 25 -9.31 -2.24 -9.32
N LEU A 26 -8.82 -1.78 -8.16
CA LEU A 26 -9.36 -0.61 -7.47
C LEU A 26 -9.20 0.67 -8.31
N ALA A 27 -8.06 0.88 -8.96
CA ALA A 27 -7.81 2.07 -9.77
C ALA A 27 -8.64 2.11 -11.06
N LEU A 28 -9.00 0.96 -11.64
CA LEU A 28 -9.84 0.90 -12.85
C LEU A 28 -11.34 0.96 -12.53
N THR A 29 -11.78 0.39 -11.41
CA THR A 29 -13.21 0.35 -11.03
C THR A 29 -13.62 1.56 -10.19
N LEU A 30 -12.80 1.95 -9.21
CA LEU A 30 -13.06 3.03 -8.25
C LEU A 30 -12.12 4.22 -8.43
N GLY A 31 -11.33 4.26 -9.50
CA GLY A 31 -10.39 5.35 -9.78
C GLY A 31 -11.04 6.71 -9.98
N TRP A 32 -12.28 6.70 -10.50
CA TRP A 32 -13.14 7.87 -10.58
C TRP A 32 -13.35 8.57 -9.22
N CYS A 33 -13.50 7.79 -8.16
CA CYS A 33 -13.69 8.26 -6.79
C CYS A 33 -12.35 8.44 -6.04
N GLY A 34 -11.27 7.82 -6.53
CA GLY A 34 -9.94 7.87 -5.91
C GLY A 34 -9.73 6.91 -4.74
N VAL A 35 -10.59 5.89 -4.58
CA VAL A 35 -10.53 4.95 -3.44
C VAL A 35 -9.21 4.17 -3.39
N HIS A 36 -8.58 3.92 -4.55
CA HIS A 36 -7.30 3.24 -4.62
C HIS A 36 -6.17 3.97 -3.88
N ARG A 37 -6.23 5.31 -3.77
CA ARG A 37 -5.24 6.10 -3.01
C ARG A 37 -5.35 5.89 -1.51
N PHE A 38 -6.58 5.75 -0.98
CA PHE A 38 -6.80 5.42 0.43
C PHE A 38 -6.29 4.00 0.76
N TRP A 39 -6.49 3.04 -0.15
CA TRP A 39 -5.97 1.67 0.03
C TRP A 39 -4.43 1.61 0.08
N LEU A 40 -3.77 2.50 -0.67
CA LEU A 40 -2.31 2.66 -0.66
C LEU A 40 -1.79 3.39 0.60
N GLY A 41 -2.65 3.91 1.47
CA GLY A 41 -2.28 4.71 2.63
C GLY A 41 -2.04 6.20 2.32
N ASP A 42 -2.21 6.63 1.07
CA ASP A 42 -2.07 8.02 0.64
C ASP A 42 -3.41 8.77 0.79
N SER A 43 -3.77 9.05 2.04
CA SER A 43 -5.04 9.74 2.37
C SER A 43 -5.10 11.15 1.76
N LYS A 44 -3.96 11.84 1.68
CA LYS A 44 -3.89 13.19 1.08
C LYS A 44 -4.22 13.14 -0.40
N GLY A 45 -3.63 12.21 -1.14
CA GLY A 45 -3.96 11.97 -2.54
C GLY A 45 -5.43 11.58 -2.74
N GLY A 46 -5.96 10.72 -1.85
CA GLY A 46 -7.37 10.33 -1.88
C GLY A 46 -8.34 11.50 -1.71
N PHE A 47 -8.08 12.42 -0.78
CA PHE A 47 -8.90 13.63 -0.61
C PHE A 47 -8.90 14.54 -1.83
N ILE A 48 -7.76 14.68 -2.51
CA ILE A 48 -7.68 15.45 -3.76
C ILE A 48 -8.61 14.83 -4.82
N TYR A 49 -8.60 13.51 -4.96
CA TYR A 49 -9.48 12.82 -5.91
C TYR A 49 -10.96 13.00 -5.54
N LEU A 50 -11.31 12.97 -4.25
CA LEU A 50 -12.68 13.22 -3.77
C LEU A 50 -13.15 14.66 -4.02
N ILE A 51 -12.27 15.66 -4.02
CA ILE A 51 -12.68 17.04 -4.35
C ILE A 51 -12.89 17.17 -5.86
N PHE A 52 -12.08 16.48 -6.66
CA PHE A 52 -12.11 16.56 -8.12
C PHE A 52 -12.98 15.49 -8.80
N PHE A 53 -13.68 14.60 -8.07
CA PHE A 53 -14.43 13.49 -8.69
C PHE A 53 -15.45 13.98 -9.72
N TRP A 54 -16.03 15.17 -9.54
CA TRP A 54 -17.01 15.72 -10.48
C TRP A 54 -16.41 16.19 -11.82
N THR A 55 -15.09 16.32 -11.94
CA THR A 55 -14.42 16.90 -13.12
C THR A 55 -14.06 15.89 -14.21
N LEU A 56 -14.29 14.59 -13.99
CA LEU A 56 -13.74 13.48 -14.77
C LEU A 56 -12.20 13.37 -14.82
N LEU A 57 -11.48 14.36 -14.32
CA LEU A 57 -10.02 14.38 -14.28
C LEU A 57 -9.39 13.24 -13.44
N PRO A 58 -9.97 12.84 -12.28
CA PRO A 58 -9.44 11.74 -11.48
C PRO A 58 -9.40 10.40 -12.22
N PHE A 59 -10.27 10.20 -13.21
CA PHE A 59 -10.27 9.00 -14.04
C PHE A 59 -9.03 8.90 -14.92
N ILE A 60 -8.58 10.01 -15.51
CA ILE A 60 -7.36 10.03 -16.33
C ILE A 60 -6.14 9.75 -15.45
N PHE A 61 -6.08 10.37 -14.27
CA PHE A 61 -5.00 10.11 -13.32
C PHE A 61 -5.04 8.70 -12.73
N SER A 62 -6.22 8.08 -12.57
CA SER A 62 -6.31 6.71 -12.07
C SER A 62 -5.74 5.67 -13.05
N ILE A 63 -5.80 5.94 -14.37
CA ILE A 63 -5.13 5.11 -15.38
C ILE A 63 -3.61 5.20 -15.23
N VAL A 64 -3.07 6.40 -15.02
CA VAL A 64 -1.63 6.60 -14.77
C VAL A 64 -1.22 5.87 -13.48
N ASP A 65 -2.04 5.98 -12.43
CA ASP A 65 -1.83 5.25 -11.17
C ASP A 65 -1.87 3.74 -11.36
N ALA A 66 -2.77 3.21 -12.20
CA ALA A 66 -2.84 1.78 -12.51
C ALA A 66 -1.56 1.27 -13.18
N ILE A 67 -0.99 2.04 -14.12
CA ILE A 67 0.29 1.69 -14.78
C ILE A 67 1.44 1.73 -13.77
N CYS A 68 1.45 2.72 -12.89
CA CYS A 68 2.49 2.88 -11.86
C CYS A 68 2.30 1.97 -10.64
N MET A 69 1.14 1.32 -10.49
CA MET A 69 0.73 0.58 -9.29
C MET A 69 1.77 -0.46 -8.86
N LYS A 70 2.36 -1.20 -9.81
CA LYS A 70 3.39 -2.19 -9.52
C LYS A 70 4.60 -1.59 -8.80
N ARG A 71 5.03 -0.40 -9.22
CA ARG A 71 6.14 0.32 -8.57
C ARG A 71 5.73 0.81 -7.19
N THR A 72 4.53 1.36 -7.07
CA THR A 72 4.00 1.89 -5.80
C THR A 72 3.84 0.78 -4.75
N CYS A 73 3.23 -0.35 -5.10
CA CYS A 73 3.10 -1.49 -4.18
C CYS A 73 4.46 -2.07 -3.80
N LYS A 74 5.43 -2.17 -4.73
CA LYS A 74 6.79 -2.62 -4.40
C LYS A 74 7.46 -1.68 -3.40
N LYS A 75 7.28 -0.36 -3.55
CA LYS A 75 7.81 0.63 -2.61
C LYS A 75 7.17 0.47 -1.24
N ILE A 76 5.84 0.48 -1.16
CA ILE A 76 5.10 0.35 0.11
C ILE A 76 5.43 -0.96 0.82
N ASN A 77 5.50 -2.09 0.11
CA ASN A 77 5.84 -3.38 0.70
C ASN A 77 7.29 -3.41 1.23
N ASN A 78 8.21 -2.70 0.59
CA ASN A 78 9.58 -2.55 1.09
C ASN A 78 9.61 -1.67 2.35
N ASP A 79 8.90 -0.54 2.33
CA ASP A 79 8.80 0.37 3.48
C ASP A 79 8.20 -0.39 4.70
N HIS A 80 7.15 -1.19 4.50
CA HIS A 80 6.58 -2.06 5.54
C HIS A 80 7.56 -3.11 6.08
N ALA A 81 8.37 -3.73 5.21
CA ALA A 81 9.38 -4.70 5.64
C ALA A 81 10.47 -4.06 6.50
N VAL A 82 10.88 -2.82 6.17
CA VAL A 82 11.83 -2.04 6.96
C VAL A 82 11.24 -1.63 8.30
N ASP A 83 9.98 -1.18 8.32
CA ASP A 83 9.28 -0.80 9.56
C ASP A 83 9.10 -1.99 10.50
N ALA A 84 8.72 -3.15 9.95
CA ALA A 84 8.68 -4.40 10.70
C ALA A 84 10.07 -4.73 11.27
N PHE A 85 11.12 -4.76 10.45
CA PHE A 85 12.49 -5.04 10.89
C PHE A 85 12.91 -4.12 12.05
N LYS A 86 12.64 -2.81 11.92
CA LYS A 86 12.95 -1.82 12.95
C LYS A 86 12.20 -2.09 14.26
N LYS A 87 10.89 -2.35 14.18
CA LYS A 87 10.04 -2.68 15.33
C LYS A 87 10.56 -3.89 16.11
N TYR A 88 10.97 -4.96 15.43
CA TYR A 88 11.51 -6.15 16.10
C TYR A 88 12.95 -5.97 16.59
N SER A 89 13.78 -5.20 15.86
CA SER A 89 15.13 -4.82 16.29
C SER A 89 15.12 -4.00 17.59
N GLU A 90 14.21 -3.03 17.71
CA GLU A 90 14.06 -2.19 18.90
C GLU A 90 13.49 -2.96 20.10
N ALA A 91 12.64 -3.96 19.86
CA ALA A 91 12.08 -4.84 20.89
C ALA A 91 13.12 -5.81 21.49
N GLY A 92 14.38 -5.80 21.01
CA GLY A 92 15.42 -6.74 21.43
C GLY A 92 15.13 -8.19 20.99
N LEU A 93 14.18 -8.38 20.08
CA LEU A 93 13.88 -9.68 19.47
C LEU A 93 14.95 -9.96 18.40
N PRO A 94 15.68 -11.08 18.47
CA PRO A 94 16.60 -11.45 17.41
C PRO A 94 15.80 -11.82 16.15
N ILE A 95 16.12 -11.16 15.03
CA ILE A 95 15.55 -11.37 13.69
C ILE A 95 16.55 -12.16 12.83
#